data_AF-A0A645JEZ2-F1
#
_entry.id   AF-A0A645JEZ2-F1
#
_cell.length_a   1.000
_cell.length_b   1.000
_cell.length_c   1.000
_cell.angle_alpha   90.00
_cell.angle_beta   90.00
_cell.angle_gamma   90.00
#
_symmetry.space_group_name_H-M   'P 1'
#
loop_
_entity.id
_entity.type
_entity.pdbx_description
1 polymer ?
#
loop_
_entity_poly.entity_id
_entity_poly.type
_entity_poly.pdbx_seq_one_letter_code
_entity_poly.pdbx_strand_id
1 'polypeptide(L)'
;MMLLGGVILQLFTGIILLLFVKLGIIEHSNWIDVFLSFSLFYIVSGIIPVTYPDGMNSDGKQIYHMIRYGKSRLYDDEILSEILRRDNTVD
;
A
#
# COMPACT_ATOMS: atom_id res chain seq x y z
N MET A 1 1.46 8.61 -7.68
CA MET A 1 0.00 8.46 -7.42
C MET A 1 -0.47 7.00 -7.24
N MET A 2 0.44 6.01 -7.21
CA MET A 2 0.09 4.58 -7.24
C MET A 2 0.30 3.86 -5.88
N LEU A 3 0.29 4.58 -4.75
CA LEU A 3 0.55 4.00 -3.41
C LEU A 3 -0.71 3.46 -2.73
N LEU A 4 -1.87 4.11 -2.93
CA LEU A 4 -3.14 3.65 -2.37
C LEU A 4 -3.95 2.74 -3.29
N GLY A 5 -3.50 2.56 -4.54
CA GLY A 5 -4.27 1.86 -5.56
C GLY A 5 -4.63 0.43 -5.14
N GLY A 6 -3.65 -0.31 -4.59
CA GLY A 6 -3.88 -1.66 -4.09
C GLY A 6 -4.86 -1.71 -2.91
N VAL A 7 -4.72 -0.78 -1.96
CA VAL A 7 -5.59 -0.71 -0.77
C VAL A 7 -7.03 -0.40 -1.16
N ILE A 8 -7.24 0.59 -2.03
CA ILE A 8 -8.56 0.99 -2.52
C ILE A 8 -9.22 -0.15 -3.29
N LEU A 9 -8.47 -0.81 -4.18
CA LEU A 9 -8.99 -1.91 -4.97
C LEU A 9 -9.39 -3.10 -4.09
N GLN A 10 -8.56 -3.47 -3.11
CA GLN A 10 -8.89 -4.53 -2.15
C GLN A 10 -10.13 -4.20 -1.32
N LEU A 11 -10.27 -2.96 -0.88
CA LEU A 11 -11.43 -2.50 -0.12
C LEU A 11 -12.70 -2.56 -0.98
N PHE A 12 -12.62 -2.10 -2.22
CA PHE A 12 -13.72 -2.16 -3.17
C PHE A 12 -14.14 -3.59 -3.51
N THR A 13 -13.18 -4.46 -3.83
CA THR A 13 -13.44 -5.88 -4.10
C THR A 13 -14.07 -6.57 -2.89
N GLY A 14 -13.57 -6.33 -1.68
CA GLY A 14 -14.14 -6.90 -0.45
C GLY A 14 -15.61 -6.51 -0.23
N ILE A 15 -15.94 -5.24 -0.46
CA ILE A 15 -17.33 -4.75 -0.34
C ILE A 15 -18.25 -5.42 -1.37
N ILE A 16 -17.83 -5.50 -2.64
CA ILE A 16 -18.61 -6.15 -3.69
C ILE A 16 -18.86 -7.62 -3.35
N LEU A 17 -17.83 -8.31 -2.88
CA LEU A 17 -17.91 -9.73 -2.58
C LEU A 17 -18.87 -10.00 -1.42
N LEU A 18 -18.81 -9.18 -0.36
CA LEU A 18 -19.78 -9.22 0.74
C LEU A 18 -21.22 -8.95 0.28
N LEU A 19 -21.42 -8.01 -0.65
CA LEU A 19 -22.74 -7.74 -1.23
C LEU A 19 -23.26 -8.93 -2.03
N PHE A 20 -22.41 -9.58 -2.83
CA PHE A 20 -22.81 -10.73 -3.64
C PHE A 20 -23.17 -11.95 -2.78
N VAL A 21 -22.44 -12.17 -1.68
CA VAL A 21 -22.79 -13.19 -0.69
C VAL A 21 -24.13 -12.86 -0.02
N LYS A 22 -24.32 -11.60 0.41
CA LYS A 22 -25.56 -11.16 1.06
C LYS A 22 -26.79 -11.25 0.14
N LEU A 23 -26.61 -11.01 -1.16
CA LEU A 23 -27.67 -11.12 -2.16
C LEU A 23 -27.93 -12.57 -2.61
N GLY A 24 -27.14 -13.55 -2.12
CA GLY A 24 -27.26 -14.95 -2.52
C GLY A 24 -26.80 -15.25 -3.96
N ILE A 25 -26.05 -14.34 -4.58
CA ILE A 25 -25.48 -14.53 -5.91
C ILE A 25 -24.30 -15.52 -5.85
N ILE A 26 -23.54 -15.48 -4.75
CA ILE A 26 -22.41 -16.37 -4.49
C ILE A 26 -22.66 -17.10 -3.18
N GLU A 27 -22.42 -18.41 -3.17
CA GLU A 27 -22.51 -19.21 -1.94
C GLU A 27 -21.38 -18.86 -0.97
N HIS A 28 -21.73 -18.75 0.31
CA HIS A 28 -20.76 -18.56 1.37
C HIS A 28 -19.83 -19.78 1.46
N SER A 29 -18.53 -19.56 1.28
CA SER A 29 -17.52 -20.62 1.32
C SER A 29 -16.28 -20.19 2.11
N ASN A 30 -15.56 -21.16 2.66
CA ASN A 30 -14.32 -20.89 3.41
C ASN A 30 -13.29 -20.10 2.60
N TRP A 31 -13.31 -20.20 1.26
CA TRP A 31 -12.43 -19.43 0.39
C TRP A 31 -12.72 -17.93 0.43
N ILE A 32 -13.99 -17.56 0.54
CA ILE A 32 -14.42 -16.16 0.65
C ILE A 32 -13.94 -15.58 1.98
N ASP A 33 -14.06 -16.33 3.07
CA ASP A 33 -13.60 -15.91 4.39
C ASP A 33 -12.08 -15.70 4.43
N VAL A 34 -11.33 -16.63 3.84
CA VAL A 34 -9.87 -16.51 3.72
C VAL A 34 -9.50 -15.29 2.87
N PHE A 35 -10.15 -15.09 1.73
CA PHE A 35 -9.91 -13.94 0.87
C PHE A 35 -10.19 -12.61 1.61
N LEU A 36 -11.36 -12.48 2.23
CA LEU A 36 -11.73 -11.29 3.01
C LEU A 36 -10.74 -11.02 4.15
N SER A 37 -10.27 -12.08 4.83
CA SER A 37 -9.27 -11.96 5.89
C SER A 37 -7.93 -11.44 5.35
N PHE A 38 -7.46 -11.97 4.22
CA PHE A 38 -6.24 -11.48 3.57
C PHE A 38 -6.39 -10.04 3.05
N SER A 39 -7.53 -9.70 2.46
CA SER A 39 -7.82 -8.34 1.99
C SER A 39 -7.83 -7.35 3.16
N LEU A 40 -8.46 -7.69 4.28
CA LEU A 40 -8.45 -6.86 5.50
C LEU A 40 -7.04 -6.68 6.05
N PHE A 41 -6.27 -7.77 6.16
CA PHE A 41 -4.87 -7.70 6.59
C PHE A 41 -4.05 -6.76 5.68
N TYR A 42 -4.19 -6.93 4.36
CA TYR A 42 -3.51 -6.07 3.37
C TYR A 42 -3.90 -4.60 3.55
N ILE A 43 -5.19 -4.29 3.65
CA ILE A 43 -5.67 -2.91 3.85
C ILE A 43 -5.09 -2.29 5.12
N VAL A 44 -5.14 -3.01 6.25
CA VAL A 44 -4.63 -2.53 7.53
C VAL A 44 -3.11 -2.29 7.45
N SER A 45 -2.36 -3.25 6.92
CA SER A 45 -0.90 -3.12 6.73
C SER A 45 -0.53 -1.98 5.77
N GLY A 46 -1.36 -1.72 4.76
CA GLY A 46 -1.15 -0.69 3.76
C GLY A 46 -1.48 0.72 4.27
N ILE A 47 -2.39 0.87 5.22
CA ILE A 47 -2.76 2.18 5.79
C ILE A 47 -1.87 2.55 6.97
N ILE A 48 -1.47 1.57 7.80
CA ILE A 48 -0.66 1.85 8.97
C ILE A 48 0.72 2.39 8.53
N PRO A 49 1.14 3.56 9.03
CA PRO A 49 2.45 4.11 8.71
C PRO A 49 3.54 3.40 9.50
N VAL A 50 4.14 2.37 8.90
CA VAL A 50 5.24 1.59 9.49
C VAL A 50 6.45 1.59 8.55
N THR A 51 7.63 1.38 9.14
CA THR A 51 8.84 1.03 8.41
C THR A 51 9.13 -0.43 8.69
N TYR A 52 9.30 -1.19 7.62
CA TYR A 52 9.66 -2.61 7.69
C TYR A 52 11.12 -2.77 8.13
N PRO A 53 11.50 -3.96 8.65
CA PRO A 53 12.87 -4.20 9.14
C PRO A 53 13.98 -4.01 8.11
N ASP A 54 13.65 -4.10 6.82
CA ASP A 54 14.54 -3.84 5.67
C ASP A 54 14.75 -2.34 5.39
N GLY A 55 14.10 -1.46 6.15
CA GLY A 55 14.15 -0.01 5.96
C GLY A 55 13.11 0.53 4.97
N MET A 56 12.34 -0.34 4.30
CA MET A 56 11.28 0.09 3.38
C MET A 56 10.09 0.67 4.14
N ASN A 57 9.55 1.78 3.64
CA ASN A 57 8.35 2.39 4.21
C ASN A 57 7.09 1.75 3.64
N SER A 58 6.11 1.46 4.50
CA SER A 58 4.78 1.10 4.03
C SER A 58 4.17 2.21 3.18
N ASP A 59 3.25 1.85 2.30
CA ASP A 59 2.50 2.80 1.48
C ASP A 59 1.82 3.85 2.37
N GLY A 60 1.24 3.42 3.50
CA GLY A 60 0.66 4.25 4.55
C GLY A 60 1.62 5.29 5.09
N LYS A 61 2.89 4.91 5.32
CA LYS A 61 3.92 5.84 5.79
C LYS A 61 4.31 6.84 4.70
N GLN A 62 4.37 6.43 3.44
CA GLN A 62 4.66 7.34 2.34
C GLN A 62 3.55 8.38 2.15
N ILE A 63 2.29 7.96 2.23
CA ILE A 63 1.12 8.85 2.19
C ILE A 63 1.13 9.79 3.38
N TYR A 64 1.39 9.26 4.59
CA TYR A 64 1.51 10.07 5.79
C TYR A 64 2.56 11.17 5.64
N HIS A 65 3.74 10.84 5.09
CA HIS A 65 4.79 11.81 4.82
C HIS A 65 4.36 12.85 3.77
N MET A 66 3.68 12.43 2.69
CA MET A 66 3.12 13.35 1.69
C MET A 66 2.11 14.32 2.31
N ILE A 67 1.19 13.84 3.14
CA ILE A 67 0.17 14.69 3.79
C ILE A 67 0.81 15.62 4.81
N ARG A 68 1.75 15.11 5.63
CA ARG A 68 2.32 15.86 6.75
C ARG A 68 3.40 16.86 6.33
N TYR A 69 4.19 16.53 5.31
CA TYR A 69 5.38 17.31 4.92
C TYR A 69 5.33 17.81 3.47
N GLY A 70 4.32 17.44 2.69
CA GLY A 70 4.21 17.81 1.28
C GLY A 70 5.22 17.13 0.35
N LYS A 71 6.06 16.22 0.88
CA LYS A 71 7.10 15.49 0.14
C LYS A 71 7.14 14.02 0.58
N SER A 72 7.37 13.11 -0.37
CA SER A 72 7.63 11.70 -0.06
C SER A 72 9.12 11.49 0.19
N ARG A 73 9.49 10.62 1.13
CA ARG A 73 10.90 10.27 1.39
C ARG A 73 11.57 9.60 0.18
N LEU A 74 10.78 8.94 -0.67
CA LEU A 74 11.23 8.39 -1.96
C LEU A 74 11.81 9.46 -2.89
N TYR A 75 11.27 10.69 -2.86
CA TYR A 75 11.82 11.80 -3.63
C TYR A 75 13.20 12.23 -3.10
N ASP A 76 13.37 12.26 -1.78
CA ASP A 76 14.64 12.65 -1.16
C ASP A 76 15.73 11.57 -1.37
N ASP A 77 15.38 10.29 -1.27
CA ASP A 77 16.31 9.17 -1.51
C ASP A 77 16.70 9.06 -3.00
N GLU A 78 15.78 9.34 -3.94
CA GLU A 78 16.06 9.36 -5.38
C GLU A 78 17.04 10.49 -5.73
N ILE A 79 16.81 11.71 -5.22
CA ILE A 79 17.73 12.84 -5.41
C ILE A 79 19.11 12.56 -4.82
N LEU A 80 19.18 11.99 -3.62
CA LEU A 80 20.45 11.64 -2.99
C LEU A 80 21.22 10.61 -3.82
N SER A 81 20.52 9.60 -4.35
CA SER A 81 21.12 8.59 -5.22
C SER A 81 21.64 9.17 -6.54
N GLU A 82 20.94 10.17 -7.09
CA GLU A 82 21.35 10.85 -8.33
C GLU A 82 22.56 11.77 -8.11
N ILE A 83 22.63 12.46 -6.97
CA ILE A 83 23.79 13.27 -6.57
C ILE A 83 25.03 12.38 -6.39
N LEU A 84 24.91 11.28 -5.63
CA LEU A 84 26.00 10.33 -5.41
C LEU A 84 26.47 9.66 -6.70
N ARG A 85 25.55 9.42 -7.65
CA ARG A 85 25.90 8.88 -8.96
C ARG A 85 26.65 9.90 -9.82
N ARG A 86 26.28 11.18 -9.77
CA ARG A 86 27.01 12.25 -10.47
C ARG A 86 28.42 12.41 -9.92
N ASP A 87 28.58 12.41 -8.60
CA ASP A 87 29.90 12.59 -7.95
C ASP A 87 30.89 11.47 -8.35
N ASN A 88 30.42 10.22 -8.43
CA ASN A 88 31.23 9.07 -8.86
C ASN A 88 31.53 8.99 -10.37
N THR A 89 31.08 9.97 -11.18
CA THR A 89 31.37 10.02 -12.63
C THR A 89 32.34 11.14 -13.02
N VAL A 90 32.88 11.86 -12.04
CA VAL A 90 33.83 12.99 -12.23
C VAL A 90 35.30 12.58 -12.07
N ASP A 91 35.57 11.30 -11.77
CA ASP A 91 36.92 10.70 -11.80
C ASP A 91 37.14 9.85 -13.06
#